data_AF-A0A9X5YUD0-F1
#
_entry.id   AF-A0A9X5YUD0-F1
#
_cell.length_a   1.000
_cell.length_b   1.000
_cell.length_c   1.000
_cell.angle_alpha   90.00
_cell.angle_beta   90.00
_cell.angle_gamma   90.00
#
_symmetry.space_group_name_H-M   'P 1'
#
loop_
_entity.id
_entity.type
_entity.pdbx_description
1 polymer ?
#
loop_
_entity_poly.entity_id
_entity_poly.type
_entity_poly.pdbx_seq_one_letter_code
_entity_poly.pdbx_strand_id
1 'polypeptide(L)' 'MGATSEYGRRPGSGGLFQTLAAGLDQAEREQTLKLIRQRLYADRAAAAAGQRERQVDVGTRTRARRRRDNPDEPKR' A
#
# COMPACT_ATOMS: atom_id res chain seq x y z
N MET A 1 -34.34 3.90 -4.20
CA MET A 1 -33.55 3.53 -3.01
C MET A 1 -32.98 2.14 -3.26
N GLY A 2 -31.65 2.01 -3.35
CA GLY A 2 -31.01 0.72 -3.63
C GLY A 2 -29.49 0.85 -3.60
N ALA A 3 -28.91 0.52 -2.45
CA ALA A 3 -27.51 0.17 -2.19
C ALA A 3 -26.42 0.96 -2.95
N THR A 4 -26.04 2.12 -2.41
CA THR A 4 -24.69 2.68 -2.63
C THR A 4 -23.69 1.70 -2.07
N SER A 5 -23.14 0.86 -2.94
CA SER A 5 -22.15 -0.11 -2.53
C SER A 5 -20.91 0.61 -2.01
N GLU A 6 -20.75 0.60 -0.68
CA GLU A 6 -19.50 0.86 0.02
C GLU A 6 -18.50 -0.28 -0.25
N TYR A 7 -18.25 -0.58 -1.53
CA TYR A 7 -17.06 -1.32 -1.91
C TYR A 7 -15.88 -0.46 -1.47
N GLY A 8 -15.21 -0.94 -0.41
CA GLY A 8 -14.14 -0.26 0.29
C GLY A 8 -13.26 0.53 -0.67
N ARG A 9 -13.14 1.82 -0.37
CA ARG A 9 -12.22 2.78 -0.99
C ARG A 9 -10.82 2.20 -0.91
N ARG A 10 -10.48 1.26 -1.82
CA ARG A 10 -9.11 0.84 -2.06
C ARG A 10 -8.38 2.15 -2.28
N PRO A 11 -7.36 2.50 -1.48
CA PRO A 11 -6.63 3.73 -1.72
C PRO A 11 -6.19 3.65 -3.17
N GLY A 12 -6.76 4.53 -4.02
CA GLY A 12 -6.34 4.63 -5.40
C GLY A 12 -4.83 4.88 -5.39
N SER A 13 -4.14 4.57 -6.48
CA SER A 13 -2.69 4.80 -6.58
C SER A 13 -2.28 6.20 -6.07
N GLY A 14 -3.13 7.22 -6.26
CA GLY A 14 -2.96 8.56 -5.70
C GLY A 14 -2.79 8.65 -4.17
N GLY A 15 -3.48 7.79 -3.40
CA GLY A 15 -3.33 7.73 -1.94
C GLY A 15 -1.99 7.14 -1.51
N LEU A 16 -1.50 6.12 -2.22
CA LEU A 16 -0.16 5.54 -1.98
C LEU A 16 0.95 6.54 -2.32
N PHE A 17 0.83 7.25 -3.45
CA PHE A 17 1.77 8.31 -3.80
C PHE A 17 1.80 9.43 -2.75
N GLN A 18 0.65 9.80 -2.19
CA GLN A 18 0.59 10.76 -1.09
C GLN A 18 1.27 10.26 0.17
N THR A 19 1.11 8.98 0.52
CA THR A 19 1.81 8.38 1.68
C THR A 19 3.32 8.31 1.45
N LEU A 20 3.77 7.93 0.26
CA LEU A 20 5.20 7.85 -0.08
C LEU A 20 5.87 9.23 -0.15
N ALA A 21 5.11 10.27 -0.53
CA ALA A 21 5.58 11.63 -0.58
C ALA A 21 5.38 12.40 0.75
N ALA A 22 4.78 11.77 1.77
CA ALA A 22 4.53 12.42 3.04
C ALA A 22 5.86 12.65 3.78
N GLY A 23 6.12 13.89 4.17
CA GLY A 23 7.34 14.26 4.89
C GLY A 23 8.55 14.59 4.01
N LEU A 24 8.40 14.48 2.67
CA LEU A 24 9.39 14.98 1.73
C LEU A 24 9.16 16.47 1.47
N ASP A 25 10.26 17.20 1.23
CA ASP A 25 10.16 18.55 0.69
C ASP A 25 9.65 18.53 -0.77
N GLN A 26 9.37 19.70 -1.34
CA GLN A 26 8.79 19.80 -2.68
C GLN A 26 9.73 19.25 -3.77
N ALA A 27 11.05 19.49 -3.66
CA ALA A 27 12.03 19.02 -4.63
C ALA A 27 12.22 17.49 -4.53
N GLU A 28 12.32 16.97 -3.31
CA GLU A 28 12.41 15.54 -3.02
C GLU A 28 11.15 14.79 -3.50
N ARG A 29 9.98 15.39 -3.30
CA ARG A 29 8.70 14.87 -3.77
C ARG A 29 8.66 14.78 -5.29
N GLU A 30 9.05 15.83 -6.00
CA GLU A 30 9.07 15.85 -7.45
C GLU A 30 10.04 14.81 -8.02
N GLN A 31 11.22 14.70 -7.42
CA GLN A 31 12.23 13.72 -7.82
C GLN A 31 11.75 12.28 -7.57
N THR A 32 11.14 12.02 -6.41
CA THR A 32 10.58 10.71 -6.05
C THR A 32 9.45 10.31 -6.99
N LEU A 33 8.52 11.22 -7.30
CA LEU A 33 7.43 10.95 -8.24
C LEU A 33 7.94 10.72 -9.66
N LYS A 34 8.99 11.43 -10.08
CA LYS A 34 9.64 11.19 -11.38
C LYS A 34 10.26 9.80 -11.45
N LEU A 35 10.98 9.38 -10.41
CA LEU A 35 11.60 8.05 -10.33
C LEU A 35 10.55 6.93 -10.39
N ILE A 36 9.47 7.04 -9.60
CA ILE A 36 8.41 6.01 -9.59
C ILE A 36 7.72 5.94 -10.96
N ARG A 37 7.43 7.09 -11.60
CA ARG A 37 6.84 7.09 -12.95
C ARG A 37 7.74 6.42 -13.97
N GLN A 38 9.04 6.73 -13.98
CA GLN A 38 10.00 6.10 -14.89
C GLN A 38 10.04 4.58 -14.71
N ARG A 39 10.08 4.11 -13.46
CA ARG A 39 10.08 2.67 -13.17
C ARG A 39 8.79 2.00 -13.64
N LEU A 40 7.63 2.61 -13.38
CA LEU A 40 6.34 2.07 -13.82
C LEU A 40 6.25 1.99 -15.36
N TYR A 41 6.79 2.97 -16.09
CA TYR A 41 6.84 2.89 -17.55
C TYR A 41 7.72 1.74 -18.04
N ALA A 42 8.91 1.57 -17.43
CA ALA A 42 9.80 0.46 -17.75
C ALA A 42 9.16 -0.90 -17.43
N ASP A 43 8.56 -1.05 -16.24
CA ASP A 43 7.89 -2.28 -15.82
C ASP A 43 6.70 -2.60 -16.72
N ARG A 44 5.94 -1.58 -17.17
CA ARG A 44 4.83 -1.76 -18.12
C ARG A 44 5.33 -2.22 -19.49
N ALA A 45 6.44 -1.66 -19.96
CA ALA A 45 7.07 -2.10 -21.21
C ALA A 45 7.59 -3.54 -21.11
N ALA A 46 8.25 -3.89 -20.00
CA ALA A 46 8.72 -5.25 -19.72
C ALA A 46 7.56 -6.25 -19.62
N ALA A 47 6.49 -5.90 -18.90
CA ALA A 47 5.30 -6.74 -18.79
C ALA A 47 4.59 -6.94 -20.14
N ALA A 48 4.54 -5.90 -20.98
CA ALA A 48 4.00 -6.00 -22.34
C ALA A 48 4.88 -6.88 -23.24
N ALA A 49 6.19 -6.88 -23.03
CA ALA A 49 7.15 -7.76 -23.69
C ALA A 49 7.21 -9.19 -23.08
N GLY A 50 6.34 -9.53 -22.12
CA GLY A 50 6.31 -10.85 -21.47
C GLY A 50 7.43 -11.09 -20.44
N GLN A 51 8.26 -10.09 -20.19
CA GLN A 51 9.34 -10.13 -19.19
C GLN A 51 8.74 -9.76 -17.82
N ARG A 52 8.09 -10.72 -17.16
CA ARG A 52 7.62 -10.53 -15.77
C ARG A 52 8.74 -10.90 -14.81
N GLU A 53 9.17 -9.93 -14.01
CA GLU A 53 10.04 -10.17 -12.86
C GLU A 53 9.33 -11.16 -11.91
N ARG A 54 10.06 -12.15 -11.38
CA ARG A 54 9.48 -13.17 -10.48
C ARG A 54 8.84 -12.46 -9.30
N GLN A 55 7.52 -12.57 -9.18
CA GLN A 55 6.79 -12.07 -8.02
C GLN A 55 7.31 -12.79 -6.77
N VAL A 56 7.91 -12.03 -5.85
CA VAL A 56 8.34 -12.56 -4.56
C VAL A 56 7.13 -12.68 -3.65
N ASP A 57 6.89 -13.89 -3.14
CA ASP A 57 5.88 -14.09 -2.10
C ASP A 57 6.40 -13.50 -0.80
N VAL A 58 5.84 -12.35 -0.42
CA VAL A 58 6.20 -11.65 0.83
C VAL A 58 5.45 -12.20 2.04
N GLY A 59 4.63 -13.24 1.87
CA GLY A 59 3.82 -13.83 2.94
C GLY A 59 2.77 -12.88 3.51
N THR A 60 1.71 -13.41 4.10
CA THR A 60 0.76 -12.56 4.85
C THR A 60 1.38 -12.19 6.19
N ARG A 61 1.83 -10.94 6.33
CA ARG A 61 2.27 -10.39 7.61
C ARG A 61 1.08 -10.40 8.59
N THR A 62 0.96 -11.45 9.40
CA THR A 62 -0.08 -11.60 10.42
C THR A 62 0.13 -10.51 11.47
N ARG A 63 -0.66 -9.44 11.40
CA ARG A 63 -0.74 -8.44 12.47
C ARG A 63 -1.45 -9.09 13.65
N ALA A 64 -0.69 -9.74 14.53
CA ALA A 64 -1.19 -10.18 15.83
C ALA A 64 -1.80 -8.96 16.54
N ARG A 65 -3.13 -8.90 16.61
CA ARG A 65 -3.82 -7.96 17.49
C ARG A 65 -3.40 -8.39 18.89
N ARG A 66 -2.60 -7.57 19.56
CA ARG A 66 -2.44 -7.67 21.02
C ARG A 66 -3.83 -7.52 21.61
N ARG A 67 -4.51 -8.64 21.87
CA ARG A 67 -5.60 -8.69 22.84
C ARG A 67 -4.94 -8.24 24.13
N ARG A 68 -5.35 -7.06 24.58
CA ARG A 68 -5.07 -6.58 25.93
C ARG A 68 -5.90 -7.49 26.82
N ASP A 69 -5.32 -8.62 27.23
CA ASP A 69 -5.87 -9.37 28.35
C ASP A 69 -5.71 -8.44 29.56
N ASN A 70 -6.83 -7.84 29.95
CA ASN A 70 -6.93 -7.05 31.18
C ASN A 70 -6.56 -7.97 32.35
N PRO A 71 -5.60 -7.61 33.22
CA PRO A 71 -5.20 -8.46 34.33
C PRO A 71 -6.13 -8.39 35.56
N ASP A 72 -7.31 -7.77 35.47
CA ASP A 72 -8.17 -7.54 36.64
C ASP A 72 -9.56 -8.17 36.48
N GLU A 73 -9.69 -9.47 36.75
CA GLU A 73 -10.99 -10.09 37.04
C GLU A 73 -10.86 -11.00 38.28
N PRO A 74 -11.37 -10.59 39.46
CA PRO A 74 -11.34 -11.41 40.66
C PRO A 74 -12.46 -12.45 40.59
N LYS A 75 -12.09 -13.73 40.54
CA LYS A 75 -13.03 -14.84 40.68
C LYS A 75 -13.45 -14.97 42.14
N ARG A 76 -14.76 -14.97 42.35
CA ARG A 76 -15.44 -15.30 43.61
C ARG A 76 -15.30 -16.77 43.96
#